data_AF-A0A1H3N1G1-F1
#
_entry.id   AF-A0A1H3N1G1-F1
#
_cell.length_a   1.000
_cell.length_b   1.000
_cell.length_c   1.000
_cell.angle_alpha   90.00
_cell.angle_beta   90.00
_cell.angle_gamma   90.00
#
_symmetry.space_group_name_H-M   'P 1'
#
loop_
_entity.id
_entity.type
_entity.pdbx_description
1 polymer ?
#
loop_
_entity_poly.entity_id
_entity_poly.type
_entity_poly.pdbx_seq_one_letter_code
_entity_poly.pdbx_strand_id
1 'polypeptide(L)'
;MSCHNESDDYEVTNAVFRMARSTASVVDNYHAGGIAANVDIQTGVSGRGTRGAWGTVTDGGYERHPETNVPILHRKLPCWPELIHFVQHVHSRLFSDQVVIGWDIAILVTGPCLIKTNKAPDLDIVQRAKSGPVGNDRLGKLLAFNLRRTVIAKYVPLEVHSLCK
;
A
#
# COMPACT_ATOMS: atom_id res chain seq x y z
N MET A 1 -1.47 0.42 0.09
CA MET A 1 -1.52 0.83 1.51
C MET A 1 -2.37 2.08 1.61
N SER A 2 -3.26 2.13 2.59
CA SER A 2 -3.98 3.35 2.96
C SER A 2 -3.66 3.75 4.39
N CYS A 3 -3.80 5.04 4.67
CA CYS A 3 -3.49 5.63 5.95
C CYS A 3 -4.50 6.72 6.32
N HIS A 4 -4.79 6.85 7.61
CA HIS A 4 -5.60 7.91 8.17
C HIS A 4 -4.90 9.27 7.98
N ASN A 5 -5.60 10.26 7.44
CA ASN A 5 -5.04 11.54 7.03
C ASN A 5 -5.39 12.68 7.99
N GLU A 6 -4.90 13.87 7.69
CA GLU A 6 -5.08 15.06 8.53
C GLU A 6 -6.49 15.65 8.49
N SER A 7 -7.33 15.21 7.56
CA SER A 7 -8.73 15.63 7.39
C SER A 7 -9.73 14.69 8.06
N ASP A 8 -9.24 13.76 8.90
CA ASP A 8 -10.03 12.72 9.55
C ASP A 8 -10.70 11.74 8.55
N ASP A 9 -10.03 11.52 7.42
CA ASP A 9 -10.41 10.56 6.37
C ASP A 9 -9.22 9.62 6.06
N TYR A 10 -9.32 8.81 5.01
CA TYR A 10 -8.35 7.80 4.65
C TYR A 10 -7.88 7.99 3.21
N GLU A 11 -6.58 7.89 2.97
CA GLU A 11 -5.99 8.01 1.64
C GLU A 11 -5.07 6.83 1.31
N VAL A 12 -5.03 6.44 0.03
CA VAL A 12 -4.05 5.48 -0.47
C VAL A 12 -2.72 6.21 -0.72
N THR A 13 -1.65 5.80 -0.05
CA THR A 13 -0.34 6.49 -0.12
C THR A 13 0.65 5.78 -1.04
N ASN A 14 0.55 4.46 -1.16
CA ASN A 14 1.48 3.62 -1.90
C ASN A 14 0.76 2.40 -2.46
N ALA A 15 1.19 1.93 -3.63
CA ALA A 15 0.71 0.69 -4.20
C ALA A 15 1.79 0.03 -5.03
N VAL A 16 1.72 -1.29 -5.08
CA VAL A 16 2.57 -2.13 -5.91
C VAL A 16 1.71 -3.12 -6.66
N PHE A 17 2.02 -3.33 -7.94
CA PHE A 17 1.46 -4.40 -8.73
C PHE A 17 2.34 -5.64 -8.59
N ARG A 18 1.81 -6.68 -7.94
CA ARG A 18 2.52 -7.95 -7.74
C ARG A 18 2.16 -8.94 -8.85
N MET A 19 3.14 -9.73 -9.24
CA MET A 19 3.02 -10.74 -10.29
C MET A 19 3.80 -11.99 -9.90
N ALA A 20 3.21 -13.16 -10.15
CA ALA A 20 3.95 -14.41 -10.18
C ALA A 20 5.02 -14.30 -11.26
N ARG A 21 6.25 -14.78 -11.00
CA ARG A 21 7.36 -14.70 -11.98
C ARG A 21 7.28 -15.78 -13.06
N SER A 22 6.68 -16.91 -12.73
CA SER A 22 6.54 -18.08 -13.61
C SER A 22 5.14 -18.66 -13.52
N THR A 23 4.63 -19.23 -14.60
CA THR A 23 3.37 -19.96 -14.70
C THR A 23 3.35 -21.20 -13.82
N ALA A 24 4.52 -21.70 -13.40
CA ALA A 24 4.61 -22.76 -12.40
C ALA A 24 4.28 -22.29 -10.97
N SER A 25 4.32 -20.98 -10.70
CA SER A 25 3.94 -20.39 -9.42
C SER A 25 2.45 -20.02 -9.42
N VAL A 26 1.70 -20.58 -8.49
CA VAL A 26 0.27 -20.26 -8.29
C VAL A 26 0.06 -19.02 -7.42
N VAL A 27 1.14 -18.39 -6.94
CA VAL A 27 1.09 -17.18 -6.09
C VAL A 27 1.92 -16.04 -6.69
N ASP A 28 1.45 -14.82 -6.45
CA ASP A 28 2.12 -13.55 -6.78
C ASP A 28 2.96 -13.00 -5.61
N ASN A 29 3.02 -13.74 -4.49
CA ASN A 29 3.66 -13.29 -3.26
C ASN A 29 5.12 -12.88 -3.51
N TYR A 30 5.43 -11.62 -3.16
CA TYR A 30 6.76 -11.04 -3.36
C TYR A 30 7.85 -11.80 -2.61
N HIS A 31 7.58 -12.21 -1.37
CA HIS A 31 8.53 -12.96 -0.54
C HIS A 31 8.68 -14.42 -0.97
N ALA A 32 7.78 -14.93 -1.83
CA ALA A 32 7.92 -16.23 -2.50
C ALA A 32 8.69 -16.14 -3.84
N GLY A 33 9.32 -15.00 -4.14
CA GLY A 33 10.08 -14.78 -5.37
C GLY A 33 9.29 -14.15 -6.51
N GLY A 34 8.12 -13.56 -6.22
CA GLY A 34 7.35 -12.75 -7.15
C GLY A 34 8.05 -11.46 -7.59
N ILE A 35 7.44 -10.77 -8.55
CA ILE A 35 7.87 -9.45 -9.02
C ILE A 35 6.87 -8.43 -8.49
N ALA A 36 7.37 -7.28 -8.00
CA ALA A 36 6.53 -6.13 -7.65
C ALA A 36 6.95 -4.90 -8.47
N ALA A 37 5.99 -4.15 -8.99
CA ALA A 37 6.23 -2.87 -9.65
C ALA A 37 5.53 -1.75 -8.89
N ASN A 38 6.20 -0.64 -8.61
CA ASN A 38 5.53 0.52 -8.01
C ASN A 38 4.43 1.02 -8.93
N VAL A 39 3.29 1.43 -8.37
CA VAL A 39 2.20 2.04 -9.14
C VAL A 39 2.08 3.50 -8.70
N ASP A 40 2.08 4.41 -9.67
CA ASP A 40 1.77 5.80 -9.41
C ASP A 40 0.31 5.95 -8.97
N ILE A 41 0.08 6.51 -7.79
CA ILE A 41 -1.25 6.57 -7.18
C ILE A 41 -2.22 7.44 -7.98
N GLN A 42 -1.74 8.51 -8.60
CA GLN A 42 -2.59 9.45 -9.32
C GLN A 42 -3.04 8.90 -10.67
N THR A 43 -2.16 8.17 -11.35
CA THR A 43 -2.37 7.75 -12.74
C THR A 43 -2.69 6.26 -12.90
N GLY A 44 -2.34 5.43 -11.92
CA GLY A 44 -2.44 3.98 -11.99
C GLY A 44 -1.40 3.34 -12.90
N VAL A 45 -0.35 4.07 -13.25
CA VAL A 45 0.70 3.60 -14.17
C VAL A 45 1.81 2.89 -13.38
N SER A 46 2.17 1.68 -13.80
CA SER A 46 3.25 0.92 -13.18
C SER A 46 4.63 1.36 -13.68
N GLY A 47 5.59 1.38 -12.74
CA GLY A 47 7.01 1.54 -13.00
C GLY A 47 7.68 0.22 -13.39
N ARG A 48 9.02 0.17 -13.28
CA ARG A 48 9.77 -1.06 -13.49
C ARG A 48 9.46 -2.05 -12.36
N GLY A 49 9.38 -3.34 -12.70
CA GLY A 49 9.31 -4.42 -11.74
C GLY A 49 10.65 -4.60 -11.02
N THR A 50 10.59 -5.14 -9.81
CA THR A 50 11.76 -5.50 -9.01
C THR A 50 11.50 -6.80 -8.25
N ARG A 51 12.58 -7.42 -7.76
CA ARG A 51 12.56 -8.55 -6.84
C ARG A 51 13.64 -8.35 -5.79
N GLY A 52 13.52 -9.08 -4.69
CA GLY A 52 14.50 -9.09 -3.63
C GLY A 52 13.83 -8.64 -2.35
N ALA A 53 13.28 -9.63 -1.66
CA ALA A 53 12.70 -9.51 -0.34
C ALA A 53 13.78 -9.37 0.73
N TRP A 54 13.42 -8.77 1.87
CA TRP A 54 14.24 -8.77 3.09
C TRP A 54 15.68 -8.27 2.88
N GLY A 55 15.85 -7.21 2.09
CA GLY A 55 17.16 -6.59 1.85
C GLY A 55 18.06 -7.34 0.86
N THR A 56 17.65 -8.49 0.34
CA THR A 56 18.40 -9.18 -0.72
C THR A 56 18.21 -8.45 -2.04
N VAL A 57 19.29 -8.03 -2.71
CA VAL A 57 19.20 -7.43 -4.06
C VAL A 57 19.39 -8.53 -5.10
N THR A 58 18.30 -8.98 -5.73
CA THR A 58 18.35 -9.92 -6.85
C THR A 58 17.93 -9.21 -8.13
N ASP A 59 18.77 -9.27 -9.15
CA ASP A 59 18.55 -8.77 -10.51
C ASP A 59 18.29 -7.25 -10.65
N GLY A 60 18.56 -6.73 -11.84
CA GLY A 60 18.16 -5.37 -12.24
C GLY A 60 16.64 -5.21 -12.38
N GLY A 61 16.19 -4.00 -12.73
CA GLY A 61 14.77 -3.72 -12.92
C GLY A 61 14.16 -4.44 -14.15
N TYR A 62 12.89 -4.83 -14.05
CA TYR A 62 12.13 -5.52 -15.09
C TYR A 62 11.22 -4.54 -15.83
N GLU A 63 11.45 -4.33 -17.13
CA GLU A 63 10.49 -3.57 -17.95
C GLU A 63 9.38 -4.47 -18.53
N ARG A 64 9.68 -5.76 -18.68
CA ARG A 64 8.77 -6.79 -19.17
C ARG A 64 8.80 -7.98 -18.23
N HIS A 65 7.70 -8.72 -18.20
CA HIS A 65 7.61 -9.95 -17.44
C HIS A 65 8.53 -11.02 -18.06
N PRO A 66 9.38 -11.70 -17.29
CA PRO A 66 10.46 -12.54 -17.83
C PRO A 66 9.98 -13.78 -18.61
N GLU A 67 8.78 -14.28 -18.31
CA GLU A 67 8.23 -15.47 -18.97
C GLU A 67 7.24 -15.09 -20.10
N THR A 68 6.19 -14.33 -19.78
CA THR A 68 5.19 -13.89 -20.76
C THR A 68 5.62 -12.75 -21.70
N ASN A 69 6.73 -12.08 -21.42
CA ASN A 69 7.25 -10.91 -22.15
C ASN A 69 6.28 -9.70 -22.23
N VAL A 70 5.18 -9.71 -21.45
CA VAL A 70 4.20 -8.62 -21.38
C VAL A 70 4.85 -7.38 -20.73
N PRO A 71 4.60 -6.16 -21.24
CA PRO A 71 5.09 -4.93 -20.61
C PRO A 71 4.60 -4.76 -19.18
N ILE A 72 5.55 -4.46 -18.28
CA ILE A 72 5.31 -4.02 -16.91
C ILE A 72 5.43 -2.50 -16.84
N LEU A 73 6.52 -1.95 -17.38
CA LEU A 73 6.77 -0.51 -17.35
C LEU A 73 5.72 0.24 -18.21
N HIS A 74 5.21 1.35 -17.68
CA HIS A 74 4.21 2.22 -18.29
C HIS A 74 2.84 1.57 -18.56
N ARG A 75 2.55 0.43 -17.93
CA ARG A 75 1.23 -0.19 -18.01
C ARG A 75 0.26 0.54 -17.08
N LYS A 76 -0.86 1.02 -17.63
CA LYS A 76 -1.97 1.53 -16.82
C LYS A 76 -2.80 0.36 -16.30
N LEU A 77 -3.00 0.30 -14.99
CA LEU A 77 -3.85 -0.71 -14.37
C LEU A 77 -5.34 -0.39 -14.60
N PRO A 78 -6.18 -1.39 -14.91
CA PRO A 78 -7.60 -1.17 -15.14
C PRO A 78 -8.32 -0.81 -13.83
N CYS A 79 -9.40 -0.03 -13.96
CA CYS A 79 -10.28 0.38 -12.85
C CYS A 79 -9.55 1.04 -11.67
N TRP A 80 -8.47 1.79 -11.96
CA TRP A 80 -7.62 2.34 -10.91
C TRP A 80 -8.33 3.36 -10.00
N PRO A 81 -9.05 4.38 -10.51
CA PRO A 81 -9.81 5.29 -9.64
C PRO A 81 -10.84 4.59 -8.77
N GLU A 82 -11.53 3.60 -9.32
CA GLU A 82 -12.53 2.79 -8.61
C GLU A 82 -11.89 1.95 -7.51
N LEU A 83 -10.70 1.39 -7.77
CA LEU A 83 -9.92 0.66 -6.78
C LEU A 83 -9.46 1.55 -5.63
N ILE A 84 -9.00 2.77 -5.91
CA ILE A 84 -8.60 3.75 -4.89
C ILE A 84 -9.81 4.10 -4.01
N HIS A 85 -10.94 4.45 -4.62
CA HIS A 85 -12.17 4.76 -3.89
C HIS A 85 -12.66 3.58 -3.05
N PHE A 86 -12.62 2.37 -3.61
CA PHE A 86 -12.97 1.14 -2.89
C PHE A 86 -12.10 0.95 -1.63
N VAL A 87 -10.78 1.09 -1.74
CA VAL A 87 -9.87 0.96 -0.59
C VAL A 87 -10.18 2.00 0.49
N GLN A 88 -10.32 3.27 0.12
CA GLN A 88 -10.61 4.35 1.08
C GLN A 88 -11.96 4.13 1.78
N HIS A 89 -12.98 3.76 1.01
CA HIS A 89 -14.31 3.46 1.53
C HIS A 89 -14.31 2.27 2.50
N VAL A 90 -13.61 1.18 2.16
CA VAL A 90 -13.53 0.00 3.03
C VAL A 90 -12.73 0.30 4.29
N HIS A 91 -11.63 1.07 4.18
CA HIS A 91 -10.87 1.52 5.35
C HIS A 91 -11.75 2.33 6.29
N SER A 92 -12.42 3.36 5.78
CA SER A 92 -13.24 4.26 6.60
C SER A 92 -14.44 3.55 7.23
N ARG A 93 -15.05 2.59 6.52
CA ARG A 93 -16.28 1.95 6.98
C ARG A 93 -16.06 0.78 7.93
N LEU A 94 -15.01 -0.01 7.71
CA LEU A 94 -14.82 -1.29 8.41
C LEU A 94 -13.59 -1.31 9.33
N PHE A 95 -12.65 -0.38 9.15
CA PHE A 95 -11.38 -0.38 9.87
C PHE A 95 -10.97 1.02 10.34
N SER A 96 -11.96 1.82 10.75
CA SER A 96 -11.75 3.21 11.18
C SER A 96 -10.89 3.34 12.45
N ASP A 97 -10.65 2.24 13.16
CA ASP A 97 -9.76 2.17 14.32
C ASP A 97 -8.29 1.90 13.94
N GLN A 98 -8.01 1.58 12.68
CA GLN A 98 -6.67 1.31 12.19
C GLN A 98 -6.08 2.53 11.48
N VAL A 99 -4.90 2.97 11.90
CA VAL A 99 -4.19 4.09 11.26
C VAL A 99 -3.72 3.73 9.85
N VAL A 100 -3.18 2.53 9.65
CA VAL A 100 -2.60 2.09 8.38
C VAL A 100 -3.02 0.66 8.07
N ILE A 101 -3.32 0.39 6.80
CA ILE A 101 -3.66 -0.96 6.32
C ILE A 101 -2.94 -1.23 4.99
N GLY A 102 -2.35 -2.42 4.89
CA GLY A 102 -1.96 -3.05 3.63
C GLY A 102 -3.12 -3.83 3.04
N TRP A 103 -3.34 -3.69 1.73
CA TRP A 103 -4.46 -4.32 1.03
C TRP A 103 -3.91 -5.19 -0.08
N ASP A 104 -4.33 -6.45 -0.09
CA ASP A 104 -4.11 -7.37 -1.20
C ASP A 104 -5.43 -7.47 -1.97
N ILE A 105 -5.44 -6.91 -3.19
CA ILE A 105 -6.64 -6.82 -4.02
C ILE A 105 -6.31 -7.34 -5.41
N ALA A 106 -7.11 -8.29 -5.89
CA ALA A 106 -7.08 -8.71 -7.28
C ALA A 106 -7.92 -7.75 -8.14
N ILE A 107 -7.42 -7.44 -9.34
CA ILE A 107 -8.20 -6.71 -10.35
C ILE A 107 -8.75 -7.75 -11.33
N LEU A 108 -10.02 -8.09 -11.19
CA LEU A 108 -10.72 -9.05 -12.04
C LEU A 108 -11.45 -8.34 -13.17
N VAL A 109 -11.90 -9.11 -14.17
CA VAL A 109 -12.78 -8.60 -15.24
C VAL A 109 -14.11 -8.06 -14.71
N THR A 110 -14.56 -8.55 -13.55
CA THR A 110 -15.76 -8.08 -12.84
C THR A 110 -15.49 -6.93 -11.88
N GLY A 111 -14.24 -6.46 -11.77
CA GLY A 111 -13.82 -5.38 -10.87
C GLY A 111 -12.89 -5.82 -9.74
N PRO A 112 -12.58 -4.92 -8.79
CA PRO A 112 -11.74 -5.19 -7.63
C PRO A 112 -12.29 -6.30 -6.73
N CYS A 113 -11.43 -7.22 -6.30
CA CYS A 113 -11.74 -8.30 -5.35
C CYS A 113 -10.75 -8.27 -4.19
N LEU A 114 -11.23 -7.97 -2.98
CA LEU A 114 -10.41 -7.95 -1.77
C LEU A 114 -10.04 -9.39 -1.38
N ILE A 115 -8.73 -9.68 -1.34
CA ILE A 115 -8.20 -10.98 -0.93
C ILE A 115 -7.88 -10.97 0.57
N LYS A 116 -7.12 -9.97 1.03
CA LYS A 116 -6.61 -9.91 2.40
C LYS A 116 -6.33 -8.47 2.83
N THR A 117 -6.47 -8.21 4.13
CA THR A 117 -5.96 -7.01 4.80
C THR A 117 -4.78 -7.33 5.71
N ASN A 118 -3.83 -6.42 5.80
CA ASN A 118 -2.59 -6.55 6.58
C ASN A 118 -2.45 -5.35 7.52
N LYS A 119 -2.56 -5.59 8.83
CA LYS A 119 -2.39 -4.55 9.87
C LYS A 119 -0.94 -4.04 9.98
N ALA A 120 0.02 -4.89 9.62
CA ALA A 120 1.43 -4.54 9.51
C ALA A 120 1.87 -4.77 8.06
N PRO A 121 1.72 -3.76 7.17
CA PRO A 121 2.10 -3.92 5.78
C PRO A 121 3.62 -4.03 5.61
N ASP A 122 4.04 -4.85 4.66
CA ASP A 122 5.44 -5.05 4.32
C ASP A 122 6.01 -3.81 3.62
N LEU A 123 6.73 -2.98 4.37
CA LEU A 123 7.33 -1.74 3.86
C LEU A 123 8.52 -2.00 2.93
N ASP A 124 9.16 -3.17 3.01
CA ASP A 124 10.31 -3.52 2.16
C ASP A 124 9.91 -3.54 0.67
N ILE A 125 8.74 -4.08 0.34
CA ILE A 125 8.24 -4.17 -1.04
C ILE A 125 8.10 -2.76 -1.66
N VAL A 126 7.46 -1.84 -0.94
CA VAL A 126 7.21 -0.49 -1.46
C VAL A 126 8.48 0.35 -1.52
N GLN A 127 9.37 0.23 -0.54
CA GLN A 127 10.65 0.92 -0.54
C GLN A 127 11.53 0.44 -1.69
N ARG A 128 11.53 -0.87 -1.95
CA ARG A 128 12.30 -1.46 -3.03
C ARG A 128 11.73 -1.08 -4.39
N ALA A 129 10.42 -1.21 -4.58
CA ALA A 129 9.77 -0.91 -5.85
C ALA A 129 9.83 0.58 -6.22
N LYS A 130 9.78 1.47 -5.22
CA LYS A 130 9.91 2.92 -5.41
C LYS A 130 11.37 3.39 -5.46
N SER A 131 12.32 2.57 -5.02
CA SER A 131 13.74 2.92 -4.87
C SER A 131 13.97 4.10 -3.91
N GLY A 132 13.38 4.05 -2.71
CA GLY A 132 13.57 5.11 -1.71
C GLY A 132 12.96 4.80 -0.35
N PRO A 133 13.36 5.54 0.70
CA PRO A 133 12.83 5.38 2.05
C PRO A 133 11.38 5.86 2.12
N VAL A 134 10.46 4.98 2.50
CA VAL A 134 9.02 5.29 2.57
C VAL A 134 8.71 6.33 3.65
N GLY A 135 9.60 6.47 4.64
CA GLY A 135 9.51 7.50 5.68
C GLY A 135 9.60 8.93 5.15
N ASN A 136 10.21 9.14 3.99
CA ASN A 136 10.30 10.47 3.36
C ASN A 136 9.06 10.80 2.50
N ASP A 137 8.18 9.83 2.29
CA ASP A 137 6.99 9.97 1.47
C ASP A 137 5.77 10.43 2.26
N ARG A 138 4.63 10.55 1.55
CA ARG A 138 3.34 10.86 2.13
C ARG A 138 2.95 9.94 3.28
N LEU A 139 3.23 8.63 3.17
CA LEU A 139 2.99 7.69 4.27
C LEU A 139 3.76 8.08 5.53
N GLY A 140 5.05 8.40 5.43
CA GLY A 140 5.85 8.81 6.58
C GLY A 140 5.31 10.07 7.27
N LYS A 141 4.86 11.05 6.48
CA LYS A 141 4.19 12.26 7.01
C LYS A 141 2.92 11.89 7.80
N LEU A 142 2.08 11.01 7.26
CA LEU A 142 0.85 10.57 7.93
C LEU A 142 1.11 9.72 9.18
N LEU A 143 2.13 8.85 9.16
CA LEU A 143 2.52 8.09 10.35
C LEU A 143 3.01 9.03 11.46
N ALA A 144 3.80 10.05 11.12
CA ALA A 144 4.24 11.06 12.07
C ALA A 144 3.06 11.87 12.65
N PHE A 145 2.10 12.25 11.80
CA PHE A 145 0.87 12.93 12.21
C PHE A 145 0.05 12.08 13.21
N ASN A 146 -0.24 10.82 12.87
CA ASN A 146 -1.04 9.95 13.73
C ASN A 146 -0.31 9.57 15.03
N LEU A 147 1.02 9.42 15.00
CA LEU A 147 1.81 9.23 16.21
C LEU A 147 1.68 10.43 17.15
N ARG A 148 1.80 11.66 16.63
CA ARG A 148 1.61 12.89 17.44
C ARG A 148 0.22 12.96 18.04
N ARG A 149 -0.84 12.69 17.27
CA ARG A 149 -2.22 12.62 17.77
C ARG A 149 -2.37 11.61 18.91
N THR A 150 -1.80 10.43 18.75
CA THR A 150 -1.87 9.35 19.76
C THR A 150 -1.14 9.74 21.05
N VAL A 151 0.04 10.34 20.95
CA VAL A 151 0.79 10.85 22.10
C VAL A 151 0.01 11.95 22.81
N ILE A 152 -0.51 12.94 22.08
CA ILE A 152 -1.32 14.01 22.66
C ILE A 152 -2.55 13.43 23.38
N ALA A 153 -3.34 12.58 22.72
CA ALA A 153 -4.52 11.97 23.32
C ALA A 153 -4.20 11.15 24.60
N LYS A 154 -3.02 10.53 24.66
CA LYS A 154 -2.59 9.74 25.83
C LYS A 154 -2.14 10.60 27.02
N TYR A 155 -1.58 11.78 26.77
CA TYR A 155 -0.91 12.60 27.80
C TYR A 155 -1.59 13.95 28.06
N VAL A 156 -2.62 14.33 27.32
CA VAL A 156 -3.46 15.49 27.65
C VAL A 156 -4.25 15.19 28.94
N PRO A 157 -4.18 16.06 29.97
CA PRO A 157 -4.98 15.90 31.18
C PRO A 157 -6.46 15.83 30.83
N LEU A 158 -7.18 14.86 31.40
CA LEU A 158 -8.65 14.88 31.33
C LEU A 158 -9.12 16.18 32.01
N GLU A 159 -9.80 17.05 31.26
CA GLU A 159 -10.53 18.15 31.86
C GLU A 159 -11.64 17.54 32.71
N VAL A 160 -11.40 17.46 34.02
CA VAL A 160 -12.44 17.16 34.99
C VAL A 160 -13.33 18.39 35.05
N HIS A 161 -14.36 18.45 34.21
CA HIS A 161 -15.42 19.42 34.42
C HIS A 161 -16.04 19.16 35.78
N SER A 162 -15.77 20.07 36.72
CA SER A 162 -16.45 20.17 38.00
C SER A 162 -17.92 20.52 37.76
N LEU A 163 -18.71 19.51 37.41
CA LEU A 163 -20.16 19.53 37.42
C LEU A 163 -20.66 18.84 38.70
N CYS A 164 -20.18 19.32 39.85
CA CYS A 164 -20.82 19.11 41.14
C CYS A 164 -20.54 20.35 42.01
N LYS A 165 -21.47 21.30 41.99
CA LYS A 165 -21.77 22.16 43.14
C LYS A 165 -23.14 21.77 43.67
#